data_AF-A0A520PA84-F1
#
_entry.id   AF-A0A520PA84-F1
#
_cell.length_a   1.000
_cell.length_b   1.000
_cell.length_c   1.000
_cell.angle_alpha   90.00
_cell.angle_beta   90.00
_cell.angle_gamma   90.00
#
_symmetry.space_group_name_H-M   'P 1'
#
loop_
_entity.id
_entity.type
_entity.pdbx_description
1 polymer ?
#
loop_
_entity_poly.entity_id
_entity_poly.type
_entity_poly.pdbx_seq_one_letter_code
_entity_poly.pdbx_strand_id
1 'polypeptide(L)'
;DNLELLERYTKYFHPNIIGLTDEISVLKKVAEKYGVKYKKTLVPDSTLGYVISHSSDIIIVDRDGVLRMTVPHDIDADHLLKQLKLLL
;
A
#
# COMPACT_ATOMS: atom_id res chain seq x y z
N ASP A 1 -7.74 -5.30 9.57
CA ASP A 1 -7.37 -6.46 8.74
C ASP A 1 -6.53 -7.43 9.55
N ASN A 2 -6.52 -8.71 9.14
CA ASN A 2 -5.64 -9.75 9.69
C ASN A 2 -4.96 -10.50 8.54
N LEU A 3 -3.94 -11.32 8.83
CA LEU A 3 -3.17 -11.99 7.79
C LEU A 3 -4.00 -12.92 6.90
N GLU A 4 -4.91 -13.71 7.49
CA GLU A 4 -5.77 -14.63 6.74
C GLU A 4 -6.68 -13.89 5.74
N LEU A 5 -7.32 -12.81 6.19
CA LEU A 5 -8.20 -11.99 5.36
C LEU A 5 -7.42 -11.31 4.24
N LEU A 6 -6.24 -10.76 4.55
CA LEU A 6 -5.39 -10.10 3.57
C LEU A 6 -4.87 -11.08 2.53
N GLU A 7 -4.42 -12.27 2.94
CA GLU A 7 -3.97 -13.30 2.01
C GLU A 7 -5.09 -13.71 1.04
N ARG A 8 -6.31 -13.92 1.54
CA ARG A 8 -7.47 -14.22 0.69
C ARG A 8 -7.76 -13.08 -0.29
N TYR A 9 -7.73 -11.85 0.20
CA TYR A 9 -8.03 -10.68 -0.59
C TYR A 9 -6.97 -10.42 -1.67
N THR A 10 -5.68 -10.46 -1.34
CA THR A 10 -4.61 -10.16 -2.31
C THR A 10 -4.46 -11.26 -3.37
N LYS A 11 -4.62 -12.53 -3.00
CA LYS A 11 -4.55 -13.66 -3.94
C LYS A 11 -5.66 -13.66 -4.99
N TYR A 12 -6.79 -12.97 -4.73
CA TYR A 12 -7.81 -12.75 -5.76
C TYR A 12 -7.27 -11.95 -6.95
N PHE A 13 -6.34 -11.02 -6.71
CA PHE A 13 -5.78 -10.16 -7.75
C PHE A 13 -4.58 -10.82 -8.45
N HIS A 14 -3.58 -11.27 -7.69
CA HIS A 14 -2.40 -11.94 -8.25
C HIS A 14 -1.64 -12.74 -7.18
N PRO A 15 -1.14 -13.95 -7.49
CA PRO A 15 -0.45 -14.80 -6.50
C PRO A 15 0.85 -14.20 -5.93
N ASN A 16 1.48 -13.27 -6.65
CA ASN A 16 2.70 -12.60 -6.18
C ASN A 16 2.44 -11.39 -5.24
N ILE A 17 1.18 -11.04 -4.97
CA ILE A 17 0.85 -9.94 -4.04
C ILE A 17 0.79 -10.49 -2.61
N ILE A 18 1.69 -9.99 -1.76
CA ILE A 18 1.78 -10.36 -0.36
C ILE A 18 1.12 -9.26 0.47
N GLY A 19 0.01 -9.59 1.15
CA GLY A 19 -0.63 -8.70 2.11
C GLY A 19 0.13 -8.67 3.43
N LEU A 20 0.34 -7.49 3.98
CA LEU A 20 1.06 -7.28 5.24
C LEU A 20 0.18 -6.48 6.21
N THR A 21 0.22 -6.85 7.48
CA THR A 21 -0.38 -6.09 8.58
C THR A 21 0.42 -6.31 9.85
N ASP A 22 0.29 -5.40 10.80
CA ASP A 22 0.97 -5.46 12.09
C ASP A 22 0.20 -4.59 13.11
N GLU A 23 0.70 -4.48 14.33
CA GLU A 23 0.26 -3.53 15.33
C GLU A 23 0.36 -2.08 14.84
N ILE A 24 -0.54 -1.22 15.32
CA ILE A 24 -0.63 0.19 14.87
C ILE A 24 0.68 0.97 15.08
N SER A 25 1.49 0.59 16.09
CA SER A 25 2.79 1.20 16.36
C SER A 25 3.82 0.91 15.27
N VAL A 26 3.79 -0.28 14.66
CA VAL A 26 4.64 -0.66 13.54
C VAL A 26 4.13 0.00 12.26
N LEU A 27 2.82 -0.06 12.02
CA LEU A 27 2.21 0.55 10.83
C LEU A 27 2.47 2.07 10.75
N LYS A 28 2.46 2.77 11.90
CA LYS A 28 2.84 4.19 11.98
C LYS A 28 4.27 4.45 11.49
N LYS A 29 5.24 3.65 11.96
CA LYS A 29 6.64 3.78 11.55
C LYS A 29 6.83 3.54 10.06
N VAL A 30 6.15 2.54 9.50
CA VAL A 30 6.21 2.24 8.07
C VAL A 30 5.59 3.38 7.25
N ALA A 31 4.42 3.88 7.67
CA ALA A 31 3.76 4.99 7.01
C ALA A 31 4.63 6.26 7.02
N GLU A 32 5.25 6.59 8.15
CA GLU A 32 6.19 7.72 8.29
C GLU A 32 7.43 7.53 7.40
N LYS A 33 8.04 6.34 7.42
CA LYS A 33 9.25 6.01 6.63
C LYS A 33 9.04 6.25 5.13
N TYR A 34 7.85 5.95 4.62
CA TYR A 34 7.53 6.06 3.20
C TYR A 34 6.62 7.26 2.86
N GLY A 35 6.35 8.15 3.82
CA GLY A 35 5.52 9.33 3.60
C GLY A 35 4.03 9.05 3.32
N VAL A 36 3.54 7.87 3.66
CA VAL A 36 2.13 7.47 3.46
C VAL A 36 1.25 8.19 4.48
N LYS A 37 0.22 8.88 3.99
CA LYS A 37 -0.81 9.51 4.82
C LYS A 37 -2.03 8.61 4.89
N TYR A 38 -2.62 8.51 6.07
CA TYR A 38 -3.90 7.83 6.28
C TYR A 38 -4.75 8.58 7.31
N LYS A 39 -6.06 8.42 7.25
CA LYS A 39 -7.01 9.07 8.17
C LYS A 39 -8.21 8.19 8.42
N LYS A 40 -8.48 7.93 9.71
CA LYS A 40 -9.77 7.37 10.14
C LYS A 40 -10.81 8.49 10.23
N THR A 41 -11.94 8.29 9.57
CA THR A 41 -13.08 9.21 9.61
C THR A 41 -14.31 8.43 10.06
N LEU A 42 -15.00 8.93 11.08
CA LEU A 42 -16.26 8.33 11.53
C LEU A 42 -17.35 8.60 10.50
N VAL A 43 -18.03 7.53 10.08
CA VAL A 43 -19.13 7.57 9.10
C VAL A 43 -20.19 6.64 9.67
N PRO A 44 -21.07 7.14 10.56
CA PRO A 44 -22.01 6.31 11.32
C PRO A 44 -22.91 5.44 10.43
N ASP A 45 -23.23 5.92 9.23
CA ASP A 45 -24.11 5.22 8.27
C ASP A 45 -23.39 4.11 7.46
N SER A 46 -22.06 3.96 7.63
CA SER A 46 -21.32 2.85 7.02
C SER A 46 -21.44 1.58 7.87
N THR A 47 -21.32 0.40 7.24
CA THR A 47 -21.38 -0.90 7.93
C THR A 47 -20.42 -1.01 9.13
N LEU A 48 -19.26 -0.36 9.06
CA LEU A 48 -18.25 -0.38 10.12
C LEU A 48 -18.32 0.84 11.06
N GLY A 49 -19.17 1.82 10.77
CA GLY A 49 -19.23 3.12 11.47
C GLY A 49 -18.03 4.04 11.18
N TYR A 50 -17.09 3.64 10.32
CA TYR A 50 -15.94 4.44 9.92
C TYR A 50 -15.39 4.02 8.56
N VAL A 51 -14.59 4.92 7.98
CA VAL A 51 -13.74 4.66 6.81
C VAL A 51 -12.29 5.03 7.11
N ILE A 52 -11.36 4.41 6.39
CA ILE A 52 -9.94 4.77 6.40
C ILE A 52 -9.56 5.31 5.02
N SER A 53 -9.33 6.61 4.91
CA SER A 53 -8.67 7.20 3.73
C SER A 53 -7.17 6.95 3.78
N HIS A 54 -6.53 6.74 2.64
CA HIS A 54 -5.09 6.51 2.54
C HIS A 54 -4.52 7.10 1.24
N SER A 55 -3.21 7.29 1.20
CA SER A 55 -2.50 7.67 -0.02
C SER A 55 -2.59 6.52 -1.02
N SER A 56 -2.86 6.82 -2.29
CA SER A 56 -3.09 5.80 -3.31
C SER A 56 -1.81 5.36 -4.03
N ASP A 57 -0.74 6.15 -3.95
CA ASP A 57 0.46 5.95 -4.76
C ASP A 57 1.11 4.58 -4.57
N ILE A 58 1.67 4.05 -5.67
CA ILE A 58 2.51 2.86 -5.66
C ILE A 58 3.95 3.31 -5.37
N ILE A 59 4.57 2.66 -4.40
CA ILE A 59 5.92 3.00 -3.93
C ILE A 59 6.89 1.88 -4.30
N ILE A 60 8.01 2.25 -4.93
CA ILE A 60 9.09 1.33 -5.30
C ILE A 60 10.25 1.53 -4.34
N VAL A 61 10.58 0.46 -3.62
CA VAL A 61 11.68 0.39 -2.65
C VAL A 61 12.73 -0.61 -3.12
N ASP A 62 14.00 -0.34 -2.83
CA ASP A 62 15.07 -1.30 -3.11
C ASP A 62 15.24 -2.35 -2.00
N ARG A 63 16.25 -3.21 -2.14
CA ARG A 63 16.55 -4.31 -1.19
C ARG A 63 16.99 -3.82 0.18
N ASP A 64 17.53 -2.60 0.27
CA ASP A 64 17.92 -1.96 1.53
C ASP A 64 16.74 -1.19 2.16
N GLY A 65 15.57 -1.23 1.51
CA GLY A 65 14.35 -0.57 1.94
C GLY A 65 14.35 0.94 1.73
N VAL A 66 15.21 1.45 0.85
CA VAL A 66 15.28 2.86 0.45
C VAL A 66 14.23 3.15 -0.61
N LEU A 67 13.49 4.25 -0.42
CA LEU A 67 12.54 4.76 -1.41
C LEU A 67 13.27 5.18 -2.68
N ARG A 68 12.94 4.56 -3.82
CA ARG A 68 13.53 4.91 -5.12
C ARG A 68 12.59 5.71 -5.99
N MET A 69 11.30 5.43 -5.92
CA MET A 69 10.30 6.09 -6.76
C MET A 69 8.91 5.97 -6.18
N THR A 70 8.08 6.96 -6.46
CA THR A 70 6.63 6.93 -6.22
C THR A 70 5.93 7.17 -7.56
N VAL A 71 4.94 6.35 -7.89
CA VAL A 71 4.15 6.45 -9.13
C VAL A 71 2.66 6.46 -8.80
N PRO A 72 1.82 7.11 -9.62
CA PRO A 72 0.40 7.17 -9.34
C PRO A 72 -0.24 5.78 -9.49
N HIS A 73 -1.34 5.57 -8.79
CA HIS A 73 -2.02 4.27 -8.71
C HIS A 73 -2.66 3.80 -10.01
N ASP A 74 -2.93 4.73 -10.92
CA ASP A 74 -3.53 4.53 -12.23
C ASP A 74 -2.50 4.48 -13.37
N ILE A 75 -1.20 4.38 -13.04
CA ILE A 75 -0.15 4.17 -14.04
C ILE A 75 -0.40 2.87 -14.82
N ASP A 76 -0.32 2.92 -16.14
CA ASP A 76 -0.39 1.71 -16.96
C ASP A 76 0.92 0.90 -16.93
N ALA A 77 0.80 -0.36 -17.31
CA ALA A 77 1.90 -1.32 -17.23
C ALA A 77 3.12 -0.92 -18.08
N ASP A 78 2.93 -0.31 -19.26
CA ASP A 78 4.02 0.06 -20.15
C ASP A 78 4.84 1.22 -19.57
N HIS A 79 4.16 2.22 -19.01
CA HIS A 79 4.83 3.31 -18.32
C HIS A 79 5.52 2.83 -17.04
N LEU A 80 4.87 1.98 -16.24
CA LEU A 80 5.51 1.40 -15.05
C LEU A 80 6.77 0.61 -15.42
N LEU A 81 6.72 -0.22 -16.46
CA LEU A 81 7.88 -0.97 -16.93
C LEU A 81 9.03 -0.06 -17.38
N LYS A 82 8.73 1.03 -18.08
CA LYS A 82 9.75 2.03 -18.46
C LYS A 82 10.40 2.65 -17.23
N GLN A 83 9.62 3.02 -16.22
CA GLN A 83 10.13 3.58 -14.98
C GLN A 83 11.03 2.58 -14.23
N LEU A 84 10.61 1.32 -14.11
CA LEU A 84 11.40 0.28 -13.45
C LEU A 84 12.74 0.03 -14.15
N LYS A 85 12.79 0.10 -15.48
CA LYS A 85 14.03 -0.05 -16.25
C LYS A 85 15.06 1.05 -15.99
N LEU A 86 14.65 2.22 -15.51
CA LEU A 86 15.57 3.31 -15.12
C LEU A 86 16.29 3.05 -13.79
N LEU A 87 15.84 2.05 -13.03
CA LEU A 87 16.39 1.68 -11.72
C LEU A 87 17.32 0.46 -11.78
N LEU A 88 17.53 -0.11 -12.98
CA LEU A 88 18.45 -1.23 -13.26
C LEU A 88 19.82 -0.70 -13.69
#